data_AF-A0A1X2KK24-F1
#
_entry.id   AF-A0A1X2KK24-F1
#
_cell.length_a   1.000
_cell.length_b   1.000
_cell.length_c   1.000
_cell.angle_alpha   90.00
_cell.angle_beta   90.00
_cell.angle_gamma   90.00
#
_symmetry.space_group_name_H-M   'P 1'
#
loop_
_entity.id
_entity.type
_entity.pdbx_description
1 polymer ?
#
loop_
_entity_poly.entity_id
_entity_poly.type
_entity_poly.pdbx_seq_one_letter_code
_entity_poly.pdbx_strand_id
1 'polypeptide(L)'
;MDLNDLPDPATLGVESLRQLLTLFQDTATTAARAGDMALANWARTIADCYAARLNENARHRRELQRAITDSRRRRPHGTPGDVTGIPPWSQASGEDT
;
A
#
# COMPACT_ATOMS: atom_id res chain seq x y z
N MET A 1 5.30 26.15 -0.06
CA MET A 1 5.70 24.73 -0.14
C MET A 1 4.66 24.07 -1.02
N ASP A 2 5.09 23.49 -2.14
CA ASP A 2 4.18 22.93 -3.15
C ASP A 2 3.88 21.47 -2.81
N LEU A 3 2.71 20.95 -3.18
CA LEU A 3 2.35 19.53 -3.02
C LEU A 3 3.33 18.61 -3.76
N ASN A 4 3.99 19.13 -4.79
CA ASN A 4 5.02 18.45 -5.58
C ASN A 4 6.33 18.16 -4.81
N ASP A 5 6.55 18.81 -3.65
CA ASP A 5 7.75 18.61 -2.83
C ASP A 5 7.61 17.38 -1.90
N LEU A 6 6.43 16.75 -1.84
CA LEU A 6 6.18 15.61 -0.98
C LEU A 6 6.57 14.29 -1.67
N PRO A 7 7.04 13.30 -0.90
CA PRO A 7 7.35 11.98 -1.46
C PRO A 7 6.08 11.34 -2.04
N ASP A 8 6.20 10.78 -3.25
CA ASP A 8 5.08 10.12 -3.93
C ASP A 8 4.56 8.95 -3.06
N PRO A 9 3.29 8.97 -2.62
CA PRO A 9 2.70 7.93 -1.80
C PRO A 9 2.70 6.54 -2.46
N ALA A 10 2.81 6.46 -3.79
CA ALA A 10 2.91 5.18 -4.49
C ALA A 10 4.26 4.47 -4.29
N THR A 11 5.31 5.23 -3.96
CA THR A 11 6.68 4.71 -3.81
C THR A 11 7.05 4.35 -2.37
N LEU A 12 6.23 4.77 -1.41
CA LEU A 12 6.47 4.59 0.01
C LEU A 12 5.97 3.22 0.52
N GLY A 13 6.72 2.64 1.45
CA GLY A 13 6.27 1.45 2.20
C GLY A 13 5.07 1.76 3.10
N VAL A 14 4.29 0.72 3.44
CA VAL A 14 3.08 0.85 4.29
C VAL A 14 3.38 1.50 5.64
N GLU A 15 4.54 1.21 6.23
CA GLU A 15 4.94 1.77 7.52
C GLU A 15 5.26 3.26 7.41
N SER A 16 6.02 3.67 6.40
CA SER A 16 6.31 5.09 6.12
C SER A 16 5.04 5.89 5.84
N LEU A 17 4.09 5.31 5.09
CA LEU A 17 2.78 5.93 4.85
C LEU A 17 2.00 6.15 6.14
N ARG A 18 2.03 5.20 7.09
CA ARG A 18 1.37 5.36 8.40
C ARG A 18 2.04 6.45 9.24
N GLN A 19 3.36 6.47 9.28
CA GLN A 19 4.10 7.48 10.04
C GLN A 19 3.82 8.89 9.52
N LEU A 20 3.84 9.08 8.19
CA LEU A 20 3.51 10.36 7.56
C LEU A 20 2.04 10.73 7.79
N LEU A 21 1.11 9.78 7.66
CA LEU A 21 -0.30 10.03 7.96
C LEU A 21 -0.48 10.60 9.38
N THR A 22 0.11 9.94 10.39
CA THR A 22 0.04 10.40 11.78
C THR A 22 0.65 11.80 11.92
N LEU A 23 1.83 12.04 11.34
CA LEU A 23 2.50 13.33 11.40
C LEU A 23 1.62 14.46 10.83
N PHE A 24 0.98 14.25 9.69
CA PHE A 24 0.13 15.27 9.07
C PHE A 24 -1.19 15.46 9.81
N GLN A 25 -1.74 14.42 10.44
CA GLN A 25 -2.91 14.54 11.33
C GLN A 25 -2.59 15.36 12.59
N ASP A 26 -1.44 15.10 13.21
CA ASP A 26 -0.97 15.85 14.37
C ASP A 26 -0.68 17.31 14.00
N THR A 27 -0.05 17.53 12.84
CA THR A 27 0.21 18.86 12.30
C THR A 27 -1.10 19.62 12.06
N ALA A 28 -2.09 18.99 11.42
CA ALA A 28 -3.39 19.59 11.19
C ALA A 28 -4.10 19.98 12.49
N THR A 29 -4.04 19.10 13.49
CA THR A 29 -4.65 19.31 14.80
C THR A 29 -3.96 20.47 15.53
N THR A 30 -2.63 20.52 15.49
CA THR A 30 -1.83 21.57 16.14
C THR A 30 -2.06 22.93 15.46
N ALA A 31 -2.04 22.97 14.12
CA ALA A 31 -2.31 24.19 13.35
C ALA A 31 -3.72 24.75 13.63
N ALA A 32 -4.74 23.87 13.66
CA ALA A 32 -6.10 24.28 13.97
C ALA A 32 -6.22 24.87 15.39
N ARG A 33 -5.54 24.27 16.38
CA ARG A 33 -5.49 24.81 17.76
C ARG A 33 -4.77 26.15 17.85
N ALA A 34 -3.77 26.38 17.01
CA ALA A 34 -3.06 27.64 16.91
C ALA A 34 -3.83 28.72 16.12
N GLY A 35 -4.96 28.37 15.50
CA GLY A 35 -5.77 29.27 14.68
C GLY A 35 -5.31 29.37 13.21
N ASP A 36 -4.29 28.62 12.80
CA ASP A 36 -3.84 28.57 11.41
C ASP A 36 -4.66 27.53 10.62
N MET A 37 -5.82 27.98 10.15
CA MET A 37 -6.74 27.13 9.39
C MET A 37 -6.23 26.79 7.97
N ALA A 38 -5.35 27.61 7.40
CA ALA A 38 -4.78 27.36 6.08
C ALA A 38 -3.82 26.17 6.15
N LEU A 39 -2.89 26.19 7.10
CA LEU A 39 -1.98 25.07 7.35
C LEU A 39 -2.74 23.82 7.79
N ALA A 40 -3.76 23.97 8.64
CA ALA A 40 -4.58 22.84 9.09
C ALA A 40 -5.28 22.13 7.92
N ASN A 41 -5.87 22.90 7.00
CA ASN A 41 -6.55 22.34 5.83
C ASN A 41 -5.56 21.69 4.86
N TRP A 42 -4.42 22.35 4.59
CA TRP A 42 -3.36 21.77 3.76
C TRP A 42 -2.86 20.43 4.31
N ALA A 43 -2.57 20.37 5.62
CA ALA A 43 -2.11 19.14 6.26
C ALA A 43 -3.18 18.03 6.24
N ARG A 44 -4.47 18.38 6.39
CA ARG A 44 -5.58 17.41 6.23
C ARG A 44 -5.64 16.83 4.81
N THR A 45 -5.53 17.68 3.78
CA THR A 45 -5.55 17.21 2.40
C THR A 45 -4.44 16.18 2.14
N ILE A 46 -3.25 16.41 2.69
CA ILE A 46 -2.14 15.46 2.58
C ILE A 46 -2.42 14.16 3.35
N ALA A 47 -2.93 14.27 4.58
CA ALA A 47 -3.33 13.11 5.38
C ALA A 47 -4.37 12.26 4.65
N ASP A 48 -5.37 12.88 4.01
CA ASP A 48 -6.40 12.18 3.26
C ASP A 48 -5.82 11.41 2.06
N CYS A 49 -4.85 11.97 1.35
CA CYS A 49 -4.13 11.27 0.27
C CYS A 49 -3.42 10.01 0.78
N TYR A 50 -2.69 10.10 1.90
CA TYR A 50 -2.01 8.94 2.48
C TYR A 50 -3.00 7.89 3.02
N ALA A 51 -4.10 8.33 3.64
CA ALA A 51 -5.15 7.45 4.12
C ALA A 51 -5.83 6.68 2.96
N ALA A 52 -6.11 7.37 1.83
CA ALA A 52 -6.65 6.74 0.64
C ALA A 52 -5.72 5.63 0.11
N ARG A 53 -4.41 5.90 0.06
CA ARG A 53 -3.43 4.91 -0.40
C ARG A 53 -3.31 3.70 0.55
N LEU A 54 -3.36 3.92 1.85
CA LEU A 54 -3.39 2.84 2.84
C LEU A 54 -4.64 1.96 2.70
N ASN A 55 -5.80 2.58 2.46
CA ASN A 55 -7.06 1.87 2.25
C ASN A 55 -7.03 1.03 0.96
N GLU A 56 -6.45 1.56 -0.11
CA GLU A 56 -6.24 0.84 -1.36
C GLU A 56 -5.31 -0.36 -1.16
N ASN A 57 -4.17 -0.18 -0.49
CA ASN A 57 -3.27 -1.29 -0.15
C ASN A 57 -3.96 -2.37 0.69
N ALA A 58 -4.78 -1.97 1.67
CA ALA A 58 -5.56 -2.91 2.49
C ALA A 58 -6.63 -3.65 1.67
N ARG A 59 -7.24 -2.98 0.68
CA ARG A 59 -8.17 -3.59 -0.26
C ARG A 59 -7.47 -4.64 -1.13
N HIS A 60 -6.36 -4.29 -1.78
CA HIS A 60 -5.59 -5.22 -2.61
C HIS A 60 -5.13 -6.44 -1.82
N ARG A 61 -4.69 -6.26 -0.57
CA ARG A 61 -4.32 -7.37 0.30
C ARG A 61 -5.49 -8.31 0.60
N ARG A 62 -6.69 -7.77 0.85
CA ARG A 62 -7.90 -8.58 1.08
C ARG A 62 -8.33 -9.32 -0.19
N GLU A 63 -8.26 -8.67 -1.34
CA GLU A 63 -8.57 -9.29 -2.64
C GLU A 63 -7.60 -10.42 -2.96
N LEU A 64 -6.29 -10.21 -2.76
CA LEU A 64 -5.28 -11.25 -2.93
C LEU A 64 -5.50 -12.42 -1.97
N GLN A 65 -5.77 -12.15 -0.69
CA GLN A 65 -6.04 -13.19 0.29
C GLN A 65 -7.27 -14.03 -0.10
N ARG A 66 -8.34 -13.38 -0.59
CA ARG A 66 -9.54 -14.06 -1.11
C ARG A 66 -9.18 -14.94 -2.32
N ALA A 67 -8.42 -14.42 -3.28
CA ALA A 67 -7.99 -15.19 -4.45
C ALA A 67 -7.15 -16.42 -4.08
N ILE A 68 -6.23 -16.30 -3.11
CA ILE A 68 -5.44 -17.43 -2.59
C ILE A 68 -6.35 -18.45 -1.91
N THR A 69 -7.27 -18.00 -1.05
CA THR A 69 -8.23 -18.88 -0.36
C THR A 69 -9.13 -19.61 -1.36
N ASP A 70 -9.65 -18.91 -2.37
CA ASP A 70 -10.49 -19.50 -3.42
C ASP A 70 -9.70 -20.49 -4.27
N SER A 71 -8.44 -20.20 -4.59
CA SER A 71 -7.54 -21.14 -5.27
C SER A 71 -7.35 -22.44 -4.46
N ARG A 72 -7.07 -22.32 -3.15
CA ARG A 72 -6.95 -23.47 -2.24
C ARG A 72 -8.25 -24.28 -2.14
N ARG A 73 -9.41 -23.63 -2.18
CA ARG A 73 -10.71 -24.34 -2.19
C ARG A 73 -10.95 -25.09 -3.51
N ARG A 74 -10.57 -24.50 -4.65
CA ARG A 74 -10.69 -25.12 -5.97
C ARG A 74 -9.71 -26.26 -6.20
N ARG A 75 -8.57 -26.27 -5.51
CA ARG A 75 -7.58 -27.36 -5.49
C ARG A 75 -7.30 -27.76 -4.04
N PRO A 76 -8.20 -28.53 -3.39
CA PRO A 76 -8.15 -28.79 -1.95
C PRO A 76 -6.79 -29.35 -1.52
N HIS A 77 -6.22 -30.26 -2.32
CA HIS A 77 -4.88 -30.81 -2.14
C HIS A 77 -4.29 -31.11 -3.53
N GLY A 78 -3.38 -30.28 -4.01
CA GLY A 78 -2.32 -30.82 -4.86
C GLY A 78 -1.47 -31.69 -3.94
N THR A 79 -1.42 -32.99 -4.19
CA THR A 79 -0.54 -33.95 -3.51
C THR A 79 0.83 -33.32 -3.25
N PRO A 80 1.50 -33.56 -2.09
CA PRO A 80 2.87 -33.08 -1.88
C PRO A 80 3.74 -33.44 -3.10
N GLY A 81 4.18 -32.42 -3.87
CA GLY A 81 4.86 -32.59 -5.17
C GLY A 81 4.13 -32.04 -6.40
N ASP A 82 2.89 -31.55 -6.27
CA ASP A 82 2.16 -30.96 -7.39
C ASP A 82 2.65 -29.53 -7.72
N VAL A 83 3.53 -29.44 -8.72
CA VAL A 83 4.12 -28.20 -9.24
C VAL A 83 3.33 -27.60 -10.42
N THR A 84 2.16 -28.15 -10.77
CA THR A 84 1.40 -27.76 -11.98
C THR A 84 0.87 -26.31 -11.97
N GLY A 85 0.97 -25.61 -10.84
CA GLY A 85 0.59 -24.20 -10.68
C GLY A 85 1.74 -23.24 -10.40
N ILE A 86 2.98 -23.73 -10.34
CA ILE A 86 4.17 -22.88 -10.11
C ILE A 86 4.73 -22.52 -11.49
N PRO A 87 4.79 -21.23 -11.87
CA PRO A 87 5.46 -20.83 -13.11
C PRO A 87 6.90 -21.37 -13.09
N PRO A 88 7.43 -21.94 -14.19
CA PRO A 88 8.82 -22.36 -14.23
C PRO A 88 9.71 -21.12 -14.25
N TRP A 89 10.23 -20.73 -13.09
CA TRP A 89 11.18 -19.61 -12.98
C TRP A 89 12.52 -19.94 -13.67
N SER A 90 12.74 -21.20 -14.06
CA SER A 90 13.90 -21.68 -14.80
C SER A 90 13.93 -21.35 -16.29
N GLN A 91 12.87 -20.75 -16.86
CA GLN A 91 12.90 -20.28 -18.26
C GLN A 91 13.09 -18.76 -18.41
N ALA A 92 13.18 -18.01 -17.30
CA ALA A 92 13.44 -16.57 -17.34
C ALA A 92 14.94 -16.22 -17.39
N SER A 93 15.81 -17.15 -16.98
CA SER A 93 17.25 -17.01 -17.17
C SER A 93 17.60 -17.59 -18.54
N GLY A 94 17.55 -16.74 -19.56
CA GLY A 94 18.18 -17.06 -20.83
C GLY A 94 19.66 -17.32 -20.61
N GLU A 95 20.06 -18.58 -20.71
CA GLU A 95 21.43 -18.92 -21.10
C GLU A 95 21.43 -18.99 -22.63
N ASP A 96 21.84 -17.87 -23.24
CA ASP A 96 22.44 -17.89 -24.58
C ASP A 96 23.67 -18.80 -24.54
N THR A 97 23.58 -19.98 -25.14
CA THR A 97 24.71 -20.65 -25.81
C THR A 97 24.23 -21.58 -26.91
#